data_AF-A0A8T0E2K8-F1
#
_entry.id   AF-A0A8T0E2K8-F1
#
_cell.length_a   1.000
_cell.length_b   1.000
_cell.length_c   1.000
_cell.angle_alpha   90.00
_cell.angle_beta   90.00
_cell.angle_gamma   90.00
#
_symmetry.space_group_name_H-M   'P 1'
#
loop_
_entity.id
_entity.type
_entity.pdbx_description
1 polymer ?
#
loop_
_entity_poly.entity_id
_entity_poly.type
_entity_poly.pdbx_seq_one_letter_code
_entity_poly.pdbx_strand_id
1 'polypeptide(L)'
;MAAAPPVAPRKRLVSIKSYSIEDGYPARRRSLVGDAKFETVKNKEAKQTWGFGKRKKNFKGGKNYQRRRFFSGEAIPRVEYREDEIRTWGVVYKNLKAYLPTHACKQYLEVFSILEKECGYRPDNIPQLEDVSKFLKKRTGFQVRPAAGLLTARDFLASLAFRVFQSTQYVRHPSSPNHSPEPAYGAGLLSSYGELQHALSSKPEQRVFDPENAAVQPYQDQDYQDVYYVAESFDDAKLKFRNYVAQHLKRSYEVRYDAMTQSIQLLDSVEKLESLSASLLNEVARLASAIKKLSEQ
;
A
#
# COMPACT_ATOMS: atom_id res chain seq x y z
N MET A 1 24.29 19.03 -60.11
CA MET A 1 24.23 19.69 -58.78
C MET A 1 22.80 19.57 -58.27
N ALA A 2 22.54 18.61 -57.40
CA ALA A 2 21.24 18.41 -56.76
C ALA A 2 21.44 18.62 -55.25
N ALA A 3 20.77 19.62 -54.69
CA ALA A 3 20.83 19.97 -53.28
C ALA A 3 20.04 18.96 -52.45
N ALA A 4 20.72 18.26 -51.54
CA ALA A 4 20.06 17.43 -50.53
C ALA A 4 19.52 18.31 -49.40
N PRO A 5 18.29 18.04 -48.89
CA PRO A 5 17.60 18.87 -47.91
C PRO A 5 18.22 18.79 -46.49
N PRO A 6 17.91 19.76 -45.61
CA PRO A 6 18.61 19.98 -44.34
C PRO A 6 18.45 18.83 -43.34
N VAL A 7 19.55 18.57 -42.63
CA VAL A 7 19.67 17.60 -41.53
C VAL A 7 18.68 17.94 -40.42
N ALA A 8 17.72 17.04 -40.18
CA ALA A 8 16.75 17.14 -39.09
C ALA A 8 17.46 17.10 -37.72
N PRO A 9 16.95 17.83 -36.70
CA PRO A 9 17.61 17.93 -35.41
C PRO A 9 17.64 16.57 -34.69
N ARG A 10 18.80 16.28 -34.07
CA ARG A 10 19.02 15.13 -33.18
C ARG A 10 17.85 15.00 -32.19
N LYS A 11 17.09 13.90 -32.27
CA LYS A 11 16.06 13.56 -31.29
C LYS A 11 16.71 13.40 -29.91
N ARG A 12 16.47 14.37 -29.03
CA ARG A 12 16.62 14.18 -27.57
C ARG A 12 15.70 13.03 -27.17
N LEU A 13 16.27 11.91 -26.75
CA LEU A 13 15.53 10.84 -26.09
C LEU A 13 15.25 11.29 -24.65
N VAL A 14 14.15 12.00 -24.47
CA VAL A 14 13.48 12.12 -23.18
C VAL A 14 12.40 11.04 -23.16
N SER A 15 12.62 9.97 -22.39
CA SER A 15 11.55 9.08 -21.96
C SER A 15 11.37 9.16 -20.46
N ILE A 16 10.93 10.34 -20.02
CA ILE A 16 10.25 10.52 -18.75
C ILE A 16 8.87 11.04 -19.13
N LYS A 17 7.87 10.15 -19.10
CA LYS A 17 6.49 10.57 -18.84
C LYS A 17 6.18 10.15 -17.42
N SER A 18 6.68 10.98 -16.51
CA SER A 18 5.98 11.33 -15.30
C SER A 18 4.57 11.77 -15.69
N TYR A 19 3.55 11.23 -15.03
CA TYR A 19 2.21 11.79 -15.12
C TYR A 19 2.17 13.03 -14.23
N SER A 20 2.82 14.10 -14.72
CA SER A 20 2.49 15.46 -14.37
C SER A 20 1.19 15.83 -15.07
N ILE A 21 0.41 16.68 -14.40
CA ILE A 21 -0.83 17.28 -14.85
C ILE A 21 -0.54 18.01 -16.18
N GLU A 22 -1.03 17.46 -17.31
CA GLU A 22 -1.21 18.10 -18.63
C GLU A 22 -1.29 16.98 -19.68
N ASP A 23 -2.48 16.36 -19.79
CA ASP A 23 -3.02 15.71 -21.01
C ASP A 23 -4.17 14.81 -20.57
N GLY A 24 -5.36 15.39 -20.58
CA GLY A 24 -6.59 14.82 -20.03
C GLY A 24 -6.99 13.47 -20.64
N TYR A 25 -7.14 12.46 -19.79
CA TYR A 25 -8.41 11.75 -19.80
C TYR A 25 -9.48 12.74 -19.31
N PRO A 26 -10.65 12.83 -19.96
CA PRO A 26 -11.73 13.65 -19.42
C PRO A 26 -12.04 13.11 -18.03
N ALA A 27 -11.61 13.86 -17.02
CA ALA A 27 -12.01 13.68 -15.65
C ALA A 27 -13.53 13.88 -15.64
N ARG A 28 -14.30 12.83 -15.91
CA ARG A 28 -15.66 12.76 -15.38
C ARG A 28 -15.46 12.84 -13.88
N ARG A 29 -15.74 14.02 -13.33
CA ARG A 29 -15.83 14.39 -11.92
C ARG A 29 -16.57 13.30 -11.14
N ARG A 30 -15.91 12.21 -10.83
CA ARG A 30 -16.37 11.27 -9.82
C ARG A 30 -15.66 11.68 -8.55
N SER A 31 -16.46 12.07 -7.58
CA SER A 31 -16.01 12.26 -6.21
C SER A 31 -15.37 10.96 -5.72
N LEU A 32 -14.58 11.00 -4.64
CA LEU A 32 -14.12 9.79 -3.95
C LEU A 32 -15.30 8.84 -3.62
N VAL A 33 -16.49 9.42 -3.49
CA VAL A 33 -17.78 8.75 -3.36
C VAL A 33 -18.29 8.17 -4.67
N GLY A 34 -18.11 8.85 -5.80
CA GLY A 34 -18.33 8.28 -7.13
C GLY A 34 -17.41 7.11 -7.40
N ASP A 35 -16.16 7.15 -6.92
CA ASP A 35 -15.21 6.04 -7.00
C ASP A 35 -15.54 4.93 -5.99
N ALA A 36 -15.96 5.25 -4.76
CA ALA A 36 -16.39 4.27 -3.76
C ALA A 36 -17.74 3.62 -4.10
N LYS A 37 -18.71 4.38 -4.62
CA LYS A 37 -19.97 3.85 -5.19
C LYS A 37 -19.67 3.06 -6.45
N PHE A 38 -18.74 3.49 -7.31
CA PHE A 38 -18.33 2.72 -8.47
C PHE A 38 -17.55 1.46 -8.08
N GLU A 39 -16.74 1.45 -7.02
CA GLU A 39 -16.10 0.26 -6.44
C GLU A 39 -17.12 -0.64 -5.73
N THR A 40 -18.17 -0.10 -5.11
CA THR A 40 -19.24 -0.89 -4.48
C THR A 40 -20.19 -1.49 -5.52
N VAL A 41 -20.53 -0.72 -6.56
CA VAL A 41 -21.30 -1.14 -7.73
C VAL A 41 -20.46 -2.06 -8.60
N LYS A 42 -19.16 -1.81 -8.81
CA LYS A 42 -18.23 -2.78 -9.40
C LYS A 42 -17.94 -3.95 -8.49
N ASN A 43 -17.97 -3.90 -7.17
CA ASN A 43 -17.87 -5.13 -6.39
C ASN A 43 -19.15 -5.98 -6.51
N LYS A 44 -20.29 -5.35 -6.84
CA LYS A 44 -21.52 -6.05 -7.26
C LYS A 44 -21.53 -6.49 -8.74
N GLU A 45 -20.95 -5.73 -9.67
CA GLU A 45 -20.97 -5.93 -11.13
C GLU A 45 -19.67 -6.55 -11.70
N ALA A 46 -18.51 -6.22 -11.14
CA ALA A 46 -17.16 -6.75 -11.42
C ALA A 46 -16.91 -8.14 -10.81
N LYS A 47 -17.94 -8.99 -10.89
CA LYS A 47 -17.75 -10.36 -11.39
C LYS A 47 -17.15 -10.37 -12.81
N GLN A 48 -17.11 -9.23 -13.52
CA GLN A 48 -16.52 -9.11 -14.84
C GLN A 48 -15.59 -7.88 -15.01
N THR A 49 -14.32 -8.18 -15.31
CA THR A 49 -13.28 -7.37 -15.97
C THR A 49 -12.48 -6.29 -15.21
N TRP A 50 -11.23 -6.63 -14.87
CA TRP A 50 -10.08 -5.70 -14.87
C TRP A 50 -9.06 -6.19 -15.93
N GLY A 51 -8.73 -5.32 -16.90
CA GLY A 51 -7.87 -5.62 -18.04
C GLY A 51 -6.48 -5.01 -17.90
N PHE A 52 -5.43 -5.84 -18.02
CA PHE A 52 -4.03 -5.43 -17.97
C PHE A 52 -3.53 -4.97 -19.36
N GLY A 53 -2.92 -3.78 -19.45
CA GLY A 53 -2.29 -3.25 -20.67
C GLY A 53 -0.97 -3.96 -21.02
N LYS A 54 -0.63 -4.03 -22.31
CA LYS A 54 0.62 -4.62 -22.84
C LYS A 54 1.84 -3.75 -22.51
N ARG A 55 2.92 -4.32 -21.98
CA ARG A 55 4.30 -3.77 -22.11
C ARG A 55 5.11 -4.57 -23.14
N LYS A 56 5.89 -3.86 -23.96
CA LYS A 56 6.60 -4.36 -25.16
C LYS A 56 7.63 -5.44 -24.82
N LYS A 57 7.74 -6.43 -25.73
CA LYS A 57 8.86 -7.36 -25.86
C LYS A 57 10.14 -6.54 -26.02
N ASN A 58 11.05 -6.58 -25.04
CA ASN A 58 12.49 -6.30 -25.20
C ASN A 58 13.27 -6.67 -23.92
N PHE A 59 13.02 -7.86 -23.36
CA PHE A 59 13.92 -8.49 -22.42
C PHE A 59 14.14 -9.94 -22.87
N LYS A 60 15.31 -10.23 -23.42
CA LYS A 60 15.76 -11.59 -23.68
C LYS A 60 16.03 -12.25 -22.31
N GLY A 61 15.05 -12.95 -21.76
CA GLY A 61 15.24 -13.74 -20.54
C GLY A 61 14.02 -14.05 -19.68
N GLY A 62 12.87 -13.38 -19.85
CA GLY A 62 11.70 -13.61 -19.01
C GLY A 62 10.48 -14.06 -19.80
N LYS A 63 10.09 -15.33 -19.72
CA LYS A 63 8.77 -15.80 -20.16
C LYS A 63 8.07 -16.58 -19.04
N ASN A 64 6.79 -16.27 -18.89
CA ASN A 64 5.71 -17.03 -18.23
C ASN A 64 5.48 -16.86 -16.71
N TYR A 65 5.31 -15.63 -16.23
CA TYR A 65 4.32 -15.43 -15.17
C TYR A 65 2.93 -15.46 -15.82
N GLN A 66 2.13 -16.50 -15.52
CA GLN A 66 0.80 -16.64 -16.12
C GLN A 66 -0.05 -15.41 -15.78
N ARG A 67 -0.51 -14.69 -16.82
CA ARG A 67 -1.47 -13.59 -16.69
C ARG A 67 -2.84 -14.16 -16.35
N ARG A 68 -3.11 -14.38 -15.07
CA ARG A 68 -4.47 -14.69 -14.61
C ARG A 68 -5.14 -13.41 -14.13
N ARG A 69 -6.34 -13.13 -14.63
CA ARG A 69 -7.18 -12.07 -14.08
C ARG A 69 -7.57 -12.50 -12.66
N PHE A 70 -7.31 -11.64 -11.68
CA PHE A 70 -7.74 -11.84 -10.31
C PHE A 70 -9.02 -11.05 -10.07
N PHE A 71 -10.10 -11.75 -9.69
CA PHE A 71 -11.36 -11.14 -9.30
C PHE A 71 -11.47 -11.04 -7.78
N SER A 72 -12.19 -10.00 -7.31
CA SER A 72 -12.45 -9.83 -5.89
C SER A 72 -13.21 -11.05 -5.36
N GLY A 73 -12.72 -11.66 -4.27
CA GLY A 73 -13.29 -12.85 -3.66
C GLY A 73 -12.72 -14.19 -4.14
N GLU A 74 -11.87 -14.20 -5.18
CA GLU A 74 -11.12 -15.41 -5.56
C GLU A 74 -9.88 -15.61 -4.68
N ALA A 75 -9.41 -16.85 -4.57
CA ALA A 75 -8.11 -17.15 -3.96
C ALA A 75 -6.99 -16.58 -4.83
N ILE A 76 -5.98 -15.97 -4.19
CA ILE A 76 -4.83 -15.41 -4.89
C ILE A 76 -4.03 -16.56 -5.52
N PRO A 77 -3.73 -16.51 -6.83
CA PRO A 77 -2.94 -17.54 -7.48
C PRO A 77 -1.57 -17.71 -6.82
N ARG A 78 -1.23 -18.97 -6.51
CA ARG A 78 0.12 -19.32 -6.07
C ARG A 78 1.10 -19.20 -7.22
N VAL A 79 2.32 -18.80 -6.88
CA VAL A 79 3.44 -18.65 -7.81
C VAL A 79 4.48 -19.71 -7.50
N GLU A 80 4.91 -20.42 -8.54
CA GLU A 80 6.08 -21.28 -8.47
C GLU A 80 7.33 -20.43 -8.72
N TYR A 81 8.06 -20.13 -7.65
CA TYR A 81 9.27 -19.33 -7.71
C TYR A 81 10.46 -20.18 -8.15
N ARG A 82 11.31 -19.61 -9.00
CA ARG A 82 12.54 -20.27 -9.46
C ARG A 82 13.60 -20.27 -8.37
N GLU A 83 14.55 -21.20 -8.46
CA GLU A 83 15.63 -21.31 -7.47
C GLU A 83 16.45 -20.03 -7.29
N ASP A 84 16.73 -19.30 -8.37
CA ASP A 84 17.46 -18.03 -8.30
C ASP A 84 16.64 -16.92 -7.66
N GLU A 85 15.32 -16.90 -7.83
CA GLU A 85 14.41 -16.01 -7.11
C GLU A 85 14.40 -16.34 -5.61
N ILE A 86 14.32 -17.63 -5.25
CA ILE A 86 14.39 -18.09 -3.86
C ILE A 86 15.75 -17.74 -3.25
N ARG A 87 16.86 -17.94 -3.97
CA ARG A 87 18.19 -17.53 -3.52
C ARG A 87 18.26 -16.02 -3.28
N THR A 88 17.72 -15.21 -4.19
CA THR A 88 17.67 -13.75 -4.08
C THR A 88 16.89 -13.32 -2.82
N TRP A 89 15.73 -13.93 -2.58
CA TRP A 89 14.96 -13.75 -1.36
C TRP A 89 15.75 -14.12 -0.11
N GLY A 90 16.41 -15.28 -0.10
CA GLY A 90 17.17 -15.76 1.04
C GLY A 90 18.31 -14.84 1.44
N VAL A 91 18.99 -14.21 0.47
CA VAL A 91 20.01 -13.19 0.73
C VAL A 91 19.39 -11.98 1.44
N VAL A 92 18.31 -11.41 0.89
CA VAL A 92 17.63 -10.24 1.47
C VAL A 92 17.09 -10.55 2.86
N TYR A 93 16.44 -11.71 3.02
CA TYR A 93 15.88 -12.16 4.28
C TYR A 93 16.94 -12.27 5.37
N LYS A 94 18.07 -12.95 5.11
CA LYS A 94 19.15 -13.13 6.09
C LYS A 94 19.76 -11.78 6.48
N ASN A 95 20.02 -10.93 5.48
CA ASN A 95 20.58 -9.61 5.71
C ASN A 95 19.67 -8.78 6.60
N LEU A 96 18.37 -8.69 6.31
CA LEU A 96 17.44 -7.93 7.14
C LEU A 96 17.27 -8.53 8.53
N LYS A 97 17.10 -9.86 8.63
CA LYS A 97 16.85 -10.58 9.90
C LYS A 97 17.94 -10.33 10.94
N ALA A 98 19.20 -10.16 10.51
CA ALA A 98 20.31 -9.85 11.41
C ALA A 98 20.18 -8.49 12.12
N TYR A 99 19.49 -7.51 11.52
CA TYR A 99 19.37 -6.15 12.06
C TYR A 99 18.00 -5.85 12.67
N LEU A 100 16.97 -6.64 12.33
CA LEU A 100 15.63 -6.46 12.89
C LEU A 100 15.63 -6.31 14.43
N PRO A 101 16.35 -7.13 15.24
CA PRO A 101 16.28 -7.03 16.70
C PRO A 101 16.70 -5.68 17.27
N THR A 102 17.60 -4.96 16.59
CA THR A 102 18.15 -3.68 17.04
C THR A 102 17.51 -2.47 16.36
N HIS A 103 16.88 -2.65 15.19
CA HIS A 103 16.40 -1.54 14.35
C HIS A 103 14.88 -1.52 14.16
N ALA A 104 14.19 -2.65 14.27
CA ALA A 104 12.75 -2.72 14.05
C ALA A 104 11.96 -2.43 15.33
N CYS A 105 10.78 -1.82 15.19
CA CYS A 105 9.89 -1.60 16.32
C CYS A 105 9.35 -2.92 16.89
N LYS A 106 8.92 -2.89 18.16
CA LYS A 106 8.40 -4.05 18.89
C LYS A 106 7.27 -4.78 18.13
N GLN A 107 6.32 -4.02 17.59
CA GLN A 107 5.18 -4.56 16.84
C GLN A 107 5.63 -5.35 15.61
N TYR A 108 6.68 -4.89 14.91
CA TYR A 108 7.22 -5.59 13.75
C TYR A 108 7.87 -6.91 14.18
N LEU A 109 8.69 -6.90 15.21
CA LEU A 109 9.38 -8.10 15.72
C LEU A 109 8.39 -9.19 16.17
N GLU A 110 7.35 -8.80 16.90
CA GLU A 110 6.29 -9.69 17.34
C GLU A 110 5.59 -10.35 16.14
N VAL A 111 5.11 -9.54 15.18
CA VAL A 111 4.37 -10.06 14.02
C VAL A 111 5.27 -10.87 13.10
N PHE A 112 6.53 -10.46 12.89
CA PHE A 112 7.47 -11.20 12.04
C PHE A 112 7.71 -12.61 12.55
N SER A 113 7.84 -12.79 13.88
CA SER A 113 7.99 -14.12 14.48
C SER A 113 6.77 -15.03 14.23
N ILE A 114 5.58 -14.44 14.13
CA ILE A 114 4.33 -15.17 13.82
C ILE A 114 4.26 -15.48 12.32
N LEU A 115 4.70 -14.56 11.46
CA LEU A 115 4.77 -14.78 10.01
C LEU A 115 5.74 -15.91 9.64
N GLU A 116 6.84 -16.07 10.36
CA GLU A 116 7.77 -17.22 10.20
C GLU A 116 7.06 -18.55 10.48
N LYS A 117 6.19 -18.58 11.51
CA LYS A 117 5.47 -19.78 11.94
C LYS A 117 4.24 -20.09 11.09
N GLU A 118 3.45 -19.07 10.74
CA GLU A 118 2.12 -19.24 10.11
C GLU A 118 2.13 -19.04 8.59
N CYS A 119 3.05 -18.24 8.05
CA CYS A 119 3.06 -17.82 6.63
C CYS A 119 4.28 -18.30 5.84
N GLY A 120 5.16 -19.11 6.46
CA GLY A 120 6.31 -19.69 5.79
C GLY A 120 7.43 -18.69 5.47
N TYR A 121 7.55 -17.60 6.21
CA TYR A 121 8.68 -16.67 6.07
C TYR A 121 9.97 -17.37 6.51
N ARG A 122 10.81 -17.77 5.54
CA ARG A 122 12.10 -18.43 5.77
C ARG A 122 13.08 -18.10 4.65
N PRO A 123 14.40 -18.18 4.85
CA PRO A 123 15.37 -17.82 3.80
C PRO A 123 15.31 -18.72 2.56
N ASP A 124 14.77 -19.92 2.67
CA ASP A 124 14.62 -20.92 1.60
C ASP A 124 13.21 -20.95 0.99
N ASN A 125 12.31 -20.06 1.41
CA ASN A 125 10.92 -20.06 0.97
C ASN A 125 10.33 -18.65 0.86
N ILE A 126 9.89 -18.27 -0.33
CA ILE A 126 9.16 -17.01 -0.56
C ILE A 126 7.69 -17.21 -0.14
N PRO A 127 7.15 -16.40 0.79
CA PRO A 127 5.76 -16.48 1.23
C PRO A 127 4.78 -16.25 0.07
N GLN A 128 3.67 -16.99 0.08
CA GLN A 128 2.60 -16.84 -0.92
C GLN A 128 1.60 -15.80 -0.45
N LEU A 129 1.21 -14.88 -1.35
CA LEU A 129 0.29 -13.80 -1.01
C LEU A 129 -1.05 -14.28 -0.46
N GLU A 130 -1.55 -15.44 -0.91
CA GLU A 130 -2.78 -16.04 -0.39
C GLU A 130 -2.70 -16.33 1.11
N ASP A 131 -1.58 -16.89 1.57
CA ASP A 131 -1.37 -17.25 2.98
C ASP A 131 -1.22 -15.98 3.84
N VAL A 132 -0.45 -15.01 3.33
CA VAL A 132 -0.30 -13.70 3.98
C VAL A 132 -1.62 -12.94 4.05
N SER A 133 -2.43 -12.98 2.97
CA SER A 133 -3.74 -12.33 2.92
C SER A 133 -4.71 -12.92 3.94
N LYS A 134 -4.75 -14.26 4.05
CA LYS A 134 -5.55 -14.96 5.08
C LYS A 134 -5.10 -14.60 6.50
N PHE A 135 -3.79 -14.56 6.74
CA PHE A 135 -3.21 -14.16 8.01
C PHE A 135 -3.64 -12.75 8.41
N LEU A 136 -3.44 -11.76 7.52
CA LEU A 136 -3.83 -10.37 7.77
C LEU A 136 -5.35 -10.24 7.98
N LYS A 137 -6.16 -10.98 7.21
CA LYS A 137 -7.62 -10.90 7.30
C LYS A 137 -8.11 -11.35 8.66
N LYS A 138 -7.53 -12.44 9.19
CA LYS A 138 -7.83 -12.96 10.52
C LYS A 138 -7.40 -12.01 11.64
N ARG A 139 -6.28 -11.31 11.49
CA ARG A 139 -5.69 -10.48 12.55
C ARG A 139 -6.26 -9.06 12.61
N THR A 140 -6.44 -8.43 11.46
CA THR A 140 -6.78 -6.99 11.38
C THR A 140 -7.89 -6.69 10.35
N GLY A 141 -8.38 -7.70 9.64
CA GLY A 141 -9.29 -7.51 8.51
C GLY A 141 -8.62 -6.93 7.26
N PHE A 142 -7.30 -6.74 7.26
CA PHE A 142 -6.55 -6.39 6.05
C PHE A 142 -6.43 -7.58 5.12
N GLN A 143 -6.38 -7.33 3.83
CA GLN A 143 -6.12 -8.36 2.83
C GLN A 143 -5.15 -7.86 1.77
N VAL A 144 -4.45 -8.79 1.14
CA VAL A 144 -3.54 -8.48 0.04
C VAL A 144 -4.25 -8.71 -1.29
N ARG A 145 -3.94 -7.89 -2.29
CA ARG A 145 -4.36 -8.10 -3.68
C ARG A 145 -3.14 -8.06 -4.60
N PRO A 146 -2.98 -9.02 -5.54
CA PRO A 146 -1.89 -8.99 -6.49
C PRO A 146 -2.01 -7.77 -7.43
N ALA A 147 -0.92 -7.01 -7.54
CA ALA A 147 -0.77 -5.88 -8.44
C ALA A 147 0.32 -6.17 -9.47
N ALA A 148 0.11 -5.73 -10.72
CA ALA A 148 1.07 -5.92 -11.81
C ALA A 148 2.26 -4.93 -11.76
N GLY A 149 2.24 -3.98 -10.83
CA GLY A 149 3.24 -2.94 -10.67
C GLY A 149 2.67 -1.72 -9.97
N LEU A 150 3.35 -0.60 -10.15
CA LEU A 150 2.98 0.70 -9.60
C LEU A 150 1.56 1.14 -10.00
N LEU A 151 0.75 1.47 -9.00
CA LEU A 151 -0.57 2.08 -9.16
C LEU A 151 -0.48 3.60 -9.05
N THR A 152 -1.52 4.30 -9.50
CA THR A 152 -1.66 5.73 -9.20
C THR A 152 -1.84 5.92 -7.69
N ALA A 153 -1.41 7.06 -7.16
CA ALA A 153 -1.60 7.37 -5.74
C ALA A 153 -3.08 7.27 -5.32
N ARG A 154 -4.00 7.74 -6.19
CA ARG A 154 -5.44 7.65 -5.96
C ARG A 154 -5.92 6.21 -5.82
N ASP A 155 -5.57 5.32 -6.75
CA ASP A 155 -6.06 3.94 -6.75
C ASP A 155 -5.47 3.13 -5.59
N PHE A 156 -4.20 3.40 -5.25
CA PHE A 156 -3.54 2.78 -4.11
C PHE A 156 -4.21 3.21 -2.79
N LEU A 157 -4.38 4.50 -2.56
CA LEU A 157 -5.03 5.04 -1.36
C LEU A 157 -6.51 4.62 -1.27
N ALA A 158 -7.21 4.55 -2.39
CA ALA A 158 -8.59 4.03 -2.43
C ALA A 158 -8.66 2.57 -1.99
N SER A 159 -7.68 1.74 -2.37
CA SER A 159 -7.60 0.34 -1.92
C SER A 159 -7.42 0.24 -0.39
N LEU A 160 -6.59 1.12 0.20
CA LEU A 160 -6.36 1.16 1.64
C LEU A 160 -7.64 1.51 2.42
N ALA A 161 -8.56 2.30 1.85
CA ALA A 161 -9.85 2.59 2.47
C ALA A 161 -10.69 1.33 2.73
N PHE A 162 -10.50 0.27 1.92
CA PHE A 162 -11.14 -1.04 2.08
C PHE A 162 -10.27 -2.05 2.85
N ARG A 163 -9.19 -1.60 3.49
CA ARG A 163 -8.17 -2.47 4.11
C ARG A 163 -7.54 -3.44 3.10
N VAL A 164 -7.38 -3.01 1.86
CA VAL A 164 -6.74 -3.81 0.80
C VAL A 164 -5.37 -3.23 0.49
N PHE A 165 -4.32 -4.03 0.68
CA PHE A 165 -2.96 -3.69 0.29
C PHE A 165 -2.62 -4.30 -1.07
N GLN A 166 -2.25 -3.47 -2.04
CA GLN A 166 -1.89 -3.88 -3.39
C GLN A 166 -0.41 -4.28 -3.40
N SER A 167 -0.10 -5.55 -3.68
CA SER A 167 1.24 -6.13 -3.55
C SER A 167 1.67 -6.82 -4.85
N THR A 168 2.92 -6.62 -5.24
CA THR A 168 3.53 -7.30 -6.39
C THR A 168 3.99 -8.71 -6.00
N GLN A 169 4.06 -9.63 -6.97
CA GLN A 169 4.50 -11.02 -6.76
C GLN A 169 5.85 -11.34 -7.38
N TYR A 170 6.41 -10.44 -8.20
CA TYR A 170 7.68 -10.66 -8.86
C TYR A 170 8.85 -10.34 -7.92
N VAL A 171 9.97 -11.03 -8.12
CA VAL A 171 11.18 -10.84 -7.33
C VAL A 171 12.14 -9.90 -8.06
N ARG A 172 12.88 -9.09 -7.31
CA ARG A 172 13.93 -8.21 -7.84
C ARG A 172 15.01 -9.00 -8.58
N HIS A 173 15.72 -8.35 -9.49
CA HIS A 173 16.74 -9.01 -10.31
C HIS A 173 17.91 -9.54 -9.44
N PRO A 174 18.38 -10.79 -9.65
CA PRO A 174 19.43 -11.39 -8.84
C PRO A 174 20.78 -10.67 -8.84
N SER A 175 21.05 -9.82 -9.86
CA SER A 175 22.30 -9.03 -9.93
C SER A 175 22.40 -7.96 -8.84
N SER A 176 21.25 -7.53 -8.29
CA SER A 176 21.18 -6.42 -7.34
C SER A 176 20.20 -6.76 -6.21
N PRO A 177 20.48 -7.79 -5.38
CA PRO A 177 19.55 -8.24 -4.35
C PRO A 177 19.32 -7.16 -3.28
N ASN A 178 20.32 -6.32 -3.01
CA ASN A 178 20.26 -5.31 -1.96
C ASN A 178 19.65 -3.96 -2.42
N HIS A 179 19.31 -3.79 -3.70
CA HIS A 179 18.77 -2.54 -4.23
C HIS A 179 17.67 -2.81 -5.27
N SER A 180 16.47 -2.26 -5.03
CA SER A 180 15.34 -2.34 -5.95
C SER A 180 14.67 -0.96 -6.02
N PRO A 181 14.57 -0.34 -7.20
CA PRO A 181 13.96 0.99 -7.38
C PRO A 181 12.42 0.96 -7.35
N GLU A 182 11.82 -0.11 -6.84
CA GLU A 182 10.36 -0.31 -6.80
C GLU A 182 9.82 -0.18 -5.37
N PRO A 183 8.55 0.22 -5.20
CA PRO A 183 8.15 1.05 -4.07
C PRO A 183 7.96 0.30 -2.77
N ALA A 184 8.34 0.93 -1.66
CA ALA A 184 7.92 0.56 -0.31
C ALA A 184 7.86 1.80 0.61
N TYR A 185 6.74 2.00 1.33
CA TYR A 185 6.55 3.09 2.30
C TYR A 185 6.59 2.54 3.73
N GLY A 186 7.51 3.02 4.59
CA GLY A 186 7.78 2.50 5.94
C GLY A 186 8.35 1.06 5.95
N ALA A 187 7.85 0.22 5.05
CA ALA A 187 8.47 -0.99 4.55
C ALA A 187 9.74 -0.70 3.73
N GLY A 188 9.98 0.52 3.25
CA GLY A 188 11.23 0.89 2.54
C GLY A 188 12.46 0.62 3.40
N LEU A 189 12.47 1.18 4.61
CA LEU A 189 13.50 0.92 5.62
C LEU A 189 13.61 -0.57 5.94
N LEU A 190 12.48 -1.23 6.22
CA LEU A 190 12.47 -2.64 6.63
C LEU A 190 12.64 -3.63 5.46
N SER A 191 12.85 -3.14 4.23
CA SER A 191 13.15 -3.94 3.03
C SER A 191 14.43 -3.50 2.29
N SER A 192 15.09 -2.45 2.80
CA SER A 192 16.35 -1.90 2.32
C SER A 192 17.37 -1.90 3.45
N TYR A 193 18.34 -2.80 3.35
CA TYR A 193 19.39 -2.95 4.35
C TYR A 193 20.12 -1.63 4.63
N GLY A 194 20.58 -0.94 3.58
CA GLY A 194 21.39 0.26 3.77
C GLY A 194 20.58 1.49 4.22
N GLU A 195 19.31 1.57 3.83
CA GLU A 195 18.45 2.68 4.25
C GLU A 195 18.07 2.56 5.74
N LEU A 196 17.88 1.34 6.25
CA LEU A 196 17.61 1.11 7.68
C LEU A 196 18.76 1.60 8.57
N GLN A 197 20.00 1.33 8.15
CA GLN A 197 21.19 1.82 8.86
C GLN A 197 21.35 3.34 8.74
N HIS A 198 21.06 3.89 7.57
CA HIS A 198 21.11 5.33 7.34
C HIS A 198 20.10 6.07 8.23
N ALA A 199 18.84 5.62 8.27
CA ALA A 199 17.77 6.25 9.03
C ALA A 199 18.03 6.34 10.55
N LEU A 200 18.72 5.36 11.12
CA LEU A 200 19.07 5.32 12.54
C LEU A 200 20.47 5.86 12.85
N SER A 201 21.21 6.29 11.83
CA SER A 201 22.50 6.96 12.02
C SER A 201 22.32 8.43 12.40
N SER A 202 23.43 9.11 12.68
CA SER A 202 23.44 10.57 12.89
C SER A 202 23.45 11.38 11.60
N LYS A 203 23.32 10.75 10.42
CA LYS A 203 23.39 11.43 9.11
C LYS A 203 22.10 12.16 8.73
N PRO A 204 20.91 11.51 8.76
CA PRO A 204 19.69 12.20 8.39
C PRO A 204 19.16 13.06 9.53
N GLU A 205 18.41 14.09 9.17
CA GLU A 205 17.65 14.90 10.11
C GLU A 205 16.40 14.13 10.56
N GLN A 206 16.22 13.99 11.87
CA GLN A 206 15.01 13.41 12.45
C GLN A 206 14.10 14.54 12.96
N ARG A 207 12.88 14.59 12.43
CA ARG A 207 11.85 15.57 12.82
C ARG A 207 10.69 14.86 13.51
N VAL A 208 10.00 15.55 14.40
CA VAL A 208 8.74 15.05 14.97
C VAL A 208 7.69 14.97 13.86
N PHE A 209 6.94 13.86 13.80
CA PHE A 209 5.86 13.68 12.84
C PHE A 209 4.79 14.76 13.02
N ASP A 210 4.67 15.58 11.99
CA ASP A 210 3.66 16.61 11.82
C ASP A 210 3.12 16.52 10.38
N PRO A 211 1.82 16.21 10.20
CA PRO A 211 1.24 16.05 8.87
C PRO A 211 1.34 17.29 7.96
N GLU A 212 1.29 18.50 8.51
CA GLU A 212 1.42 19.75 7.73
C GLU A 212 2.76 19.80 7.01
N ASN A 213 3.84 19.63 7.79
CA ASN A 213 5.19 19.67 7.27
C ASN A 213 5.51 18.45 6.40
N ALA A 214 5.07 17.25 6.81
CA ALA A 214 5.31 16.03 6.05
C ALA A 214 4.62 16.03 4.67
N ALA A 215 3.43 16.62 4.55
CA ALA A 215 2.66 16.62 3.29
C ALA A 215 3.31 17.46 2.18
N VAL A 216 4.09 18.49 2.56
CA VAL A 216 4.75 19.42 1.61
C VAL A 216 6.25 19.20 1.52
N GLN A 217 6.82 18.29 2.32
CA GLN A 217 8.25 17.97 2.32
C GLN A 217 8.66 17.40 0.94
N PRO A 218 9.62 18.04 0.23
CA PRO A 218 10.20 17.46 -0.97
C PRO A 218 10.92 16.14 -0.66
N TYR A 219 10.80 15.17 -1.58
CA TYR A 219 11.45 13.86 -1.48
C TYR A 219 11.99 13.42 -2.84
N GLN A 220 12.87 12.43 -2.82
CA GLN A 220 13.45 11.80 -4.01
C GLN A 220 13.48 10.27 -3.82
N ASP A 221 13.56 9.51 -4.92
CA ASP A 221 13.44 8.05 -4.93
C ASP A 221 14.70 7.29 -5.40
N GLN A 222 15.81 8.00 -5.59
CA GLN A 222 17.09 7.46 -6.07
C GLN A 222 18.05 7.10 -4.92
N ASP A 223 18.18 7.98 -3.94
CA ASP A 223 19.11 7.87 -2.80
C ASP A 223 18.35 7.69 -1.46
N TYR A 224 19.08 7.54 -0.35
CA TYR A 224 18.47 7.53 0.98
C TYR A 224 17.90 8.89 1.36
N GLN A 225 16.91 8.90 2.26
CA GLN A 225 16.24 10.15 2.63
C GLN A 225 17.12 10.98 3.57
N ASP A 226 17.16 12.29 3.35
CA ASP A 226 17.86 13.23 4.24
C ASP A 226 17.03 13.57 5.49
N VAL A 227 15.71 13.40 5.43
CA VAL A 227 14.77 13.74 6.50
C VAL A 227 13.87 12.55 6.80
N TYR A 228 13.78 12.17 8.08
CA TYR A 228 12.82 11.18 8.58
C TYR A 228 11.89 11.80 9.62
N TYR A 229 10.61 11.43 9.57
CA TYR A 229 9.62 11.84 10.56
C TYR A 229 9.41 10.73 11.61
N VAL A 230 9.54 11.09 12.88
CA VAL A 230 9.41 10.22 14.04
C VAL A 230 8.09 10.49 14.74
N ALA A 231 7.25 9.47 14.86
CA ALA A 231 6.00 9.53 15.62
C ALA A 231 6.20 8.93 17.02
N GLU A 232 5.61 9.54 18.04
CA GLU A 232 5.65 9.05 19.42
C GLU A 232 4.98 7.67 19.56
N SER A 233 3.86 7.48 18.85
CA SER A 233 3.16 6.20 18.76
C SER A 233 2.28 6.15 17.51
N PHE A 234 1.82 4.95 17.15
CA PHE A 234 0.83 4.80 16.08
C PHE A 234 -0.49 5.53 16.39
N ASP A 235 -0.89 5.62 17.66
CA ASP A 235 -2.11 6.33 18.07
C ASP A 235 -1.94 7.85 17.97
N ASP A 236 -0.78 8.39 18.37
CA ASP A 236 -0.43 9.81 18.16
C ASP A 236 -0.43 10.15 16.67
N ALA A 237 0.27 9.36 15.84
CA ALA A 237 0.31 9.57 14.39
C ALA A 237 -1.08 9.54 13.76
N LYS A 238 -1.91 8.58 14.17
CA LYS A 238 -3.30 8.44 13.71
C LYS A 238 -4.14 9.65 14.13
N LEU A 239 -3.99 10.15 15.35
CA LEU A 239 -4.73 11.31 15.84
C LEU A 239 -4.31 12.57 15.07
N LYS A 240 -3.01 12.84 14.95
CA LYS A 240 -2.47 13.96 14.16
C LYS A 240 -2.98 13.94 12.73
N PHE A 241 -2.94 12.77 12.07
CA PHE A 241 -3.42 12.63 10.70
C PHE A 241 -4.93 12.86 10.57
N ARG A 242 -5.74 12.41 11.54
CA ARG A 242 -7.20 12.68 11.55
C ARG A 242 -7.49 14.17 11.68
N ASN A 243 -6.76 14.87 12.54
CA ASN A 243 -6.91 16.31 12.73
C ASN A 243 -6.52 17.07 11.46
N TYR A 244 -5.41 16.71 10.84
CA TYR A 244 -4.97 17.26 9.56
C TYR A 244 -6.05 17.11 8.47
N VAL A 245 -6.59 15.90 8.31
CA VAL A 245 -7.67 15.65 7.34
C VAL A 245 -8.92 16.48 7.66
N ALA A 246 -9.31 16.59 8.94
CA ALA A 246 -10.47 17.39 9.33
C ALA A 246 -10.31 18.89 9.02
N GLN A 247 -9.07 19.41 9.07
CA GLN A 247 -8.80 20.83 8.80
C GLN A 247 -8.65 21.14 7.30
N HIS A 248 -8.01 20.25 6.54
CA HIS A 248 -7.64 20.51 5.13
C HIS A 248 -8.55 19.87 4.10
N LEU A 249 -9.15 18.72 4.41
CA LEU A 249 -10.01 18.04 3.46
C LEU A 249 -11.44 18.57 3.57
N LYS A 250 -11.71 19.68 2.88
CA LYS A 250 -13.08 20.22 2.75
C LYS A 250 -13.94 19.28 1.91
N ARG A 251 -14.91 18.63 2.57
CA ARG A 251 -15.90 17.75 1.94
C ARG A 251 -17.29 18.08 2.49
N SER A 252 -18.30 18.04 1.63
CA SER A 252 -19.71 18.24 2.00
C SER A 252 -20.37 17.00 2.58
N TYR A 253 -19.59 15.95 2.84
CA TYR A 253 -20.05 14.63 3.28
C TYR A 253 -18.96 13.95 4.09
N GLU A 254 -19.33 13.01 4.94
CA GLU A 254 -18.39 12.16 5.69
C GLU A 254 -18.39 10.73 5.11
N VAL A 255 -17.33 9.96 5.36
CA VAL A 255 -17.26 8.55 4.94
C VAL A 255 -16.93 7.66 6.13
N ARG A 256 -17.59 6.51 6.21
CA ARG A 256 -17.36 5.52 7.26
C ARG A 256 -17.15 4.15 6.64
N TYR A 257 -16.09 3.46 7.05
CA TYR A 257 -15.90 2.05 6.68
C TYR A 257 -16.79 1.16 7.55
N ASP A 258 -17.59 0.33 6.89
CA ASP A 258 -18.37 -0.74 7.52
C ASP A 258 -17.61 -2.06 7.37
N ALA A 259 -17.11 -2.57 8.49
CA ALA A 259 -16.31 -3.79 8.52
C ALA A 259 -17.13 -5.06 8.27
N MET A 260 -18.45 -5.05 8.55
CA MET A 260 -19.31 -6.22 8.35
C MET A 260 -19.58 -6.43 6.87
N THR A 261 -19.89 -5.35 6.16
CA THR A 261 -20.18 -5.39 4.72
C THR A 261 -18.95 -5.12 3.86
N GLN A 262 -17.81 -4.80 4.47
CA GLN A 262 -16.57 -4.38 3.82
C GLN A 262 -16.80 -3.23 2.81
N SER A 263 -17.64 -2.27 3.17
CA SER A 263 -18.07 -1.19 2.28
C SER A 263 -17.79 0.20 2.87
N ILE A 264 -17.83 1.23 2.02
CA ILE A 264 -17.74 2.63 2.46
C ILE A 264 -19.15 3.22 2.47
N GLN A 265 -19.64 3.52 3.67
CA GLN A 265 -20.87 4.25 3.89
C GLN A 265 -20.63 5.73 3.68
N LEU A 266 -21.49 6.34 2.89
CA LEU A 266 -21.50 7.78 2.64
C LEU A 266 -22.49 8.46 3.58
N LEU A 267 -22.01 9.45 4.32
CA LEU A 267 -22.78 10.25 5.25
C LEU A 267 -22.91 11.67 4.68
N ASP A 268 -23.83 11.83 3.73
CA ASP A 268 -24.06 13.05 2.94
C ASP A 268 -25.40 13.73 3.24
N SER A 269 -26.13 13.28 4.27
CA SER A 269 -27.37 13.89 4.74
C SER A 269 -27.46 13.86 6.27
N VAL A 270 -28.24 14.79 6.83
CA VAL A 270 -28.53 14.84 8.27
C VAL A 270 -29.16 13.54 8.74
N GLU A 271 -30.14 13.01 8.00
CA GLU A 271 -30.81 11.74 8.30
C GLU A 271 -29.82 10.57 8.46
N LYS A 272 -28.81 10.46 7.58
CA LYS A 272 -27.78 9.41 7.68
C LYS A 272 -26.88 9.60 8.89
N LEU A 273 -26.54 10.85 9.24
CA LEU A 273 -25.76 11.17 10.42
C LEU A 273 -26.53 10.86 11.71
N GLU A 274 -27.83 11.19 11.76
CA GLU A 274 -28.72 10.87 12.88
C GLU A 274 -28.89 9.36 13.04
N SER A 275 -29.10 8.62 11.95
CA SER A 275 -29.16 7.15 11.97
C SER A 275 -27.88 6.53 12.53
N LEU A 276 -26.72 7.04 12.11
CA LEU A 276 -25.44 6.61 12.66
C LEU A 276 -25.29 6.95 14.15
N SER A 277 -25.68 8.16 14.55
CA SER A 277 -25.66 8.60 15.95
C SER A 277 -26.52 7.68 16.83
N ALA A 278 -27.74 7.37 16.39
CA ALA A 278 -28.63 6.43 17.09
C ALA A 278 -28.02 5.03 17.21
N SER A 279 -27.36 4.53 16.14
CA SER A 279 -26.65 3.24 16.19
C SER A 279 -25.51 3.25 17.23
N LEU A 280 -24.72 4.32 17.29
CA LEU A 280 -23.63 4.44 18.25
C LEU A 280 -24.15 4.55 19.69
N LEU A 281 -25.24 5.27 19.92
CA LEU A 281 -25.89 5.33 21.23
C LEU A 281 -26.37 3.96 21.70
N ASN A 282 -26.87 3.13 20.80
CA ASN A 282 -27.22 1.74 21.12
C ASN A 282 -25.99 0.91 21.53
N GLU A 283 -24.82 1.11 20.89
CA GLU A 283 -23.58 0.46 21.29
C GLU A 283 -23.12 0.91 22.69
N VAL A 284 -23.19 2.21 22.98
CA VAL A 284 -22.87 2.76 24.31
C VAL A 284 -23.82 2.21 25.38
N ALA A 285 -25.12 2.12 25.09
CA ALA A 285 -26.10 1.55 26.01
C ALA A 285 -25.82 0.07 26.31
N ARG A 286 -25.42 -0.72 25.30
CA ARG A 286 -25.00 -2.12 25.49
C ARG A 286 -23.76 -2.23 26.38
N LEU A 287 -22.77 -1.35 26.17
CA LEU A 287 -21.58 -1.29 27.01
C LEU A 287 -21.94 -0.94 28.46
N ALA A 288 -22.78 0.07 28.68
CA ALA A 288 -23.23 0.45 30.01
C ALA A 288 -23.96 -0.70 30.73
N SER A 289 -24.81 -1.43 30.01
CA SER A 289 -25.48 -2.62 30.56
C SER A 289 -24.49 -3.73 30.93
N ALA A 290 -23.47 -3.97 30.11
CA ALA A 290 -22.43 -4.95 30.40
C ALA A 290 -21.59 -4.57 31.63
N ILE A 291 -21.23 -3.29 31.77
CA ILE A 291 -20.51 -2.78 32.95
C ILE A 291 -21.33 -3.02 34.21
N LYS A 292 -22.63 -2.65 34.20
CA LYS A 292 -23.52 -2.86 35.35
C LYS A 292 -23.57 -4.33 35.78
N LYS A 293 -23.74 -5.24 34.82
CA LYS A 293 -23.78 -6.70 35.09
C LYS A 293 -22.48 -7.23 35.71
N LEU A 294 -21.33 -6.71 35.30
CA LEU A 294 -20.03 -7.13 35.82
C LEU A 294 -19.68 -6.48 37.16
N SER A 295 -20.24 -5.30 37.47
CA SER A 295 -20.03 -4.65 38.78
C SER A 295 -20.91 -5.21 39.91
N GLU A 296 -21.97 -5.95 39.56
CA GLU A 296 -22.90 -6.59 40.49
C GLU A 296 -22.50 -8.05 40.82
N GLN A 297 -21.37 -8.53 40.29
CA GLN A 297 -20.74 -9.83 40.59
C GLN A 297 -19.61 -9.67 41.60
#